data_AF-A0A0Q5Z8N1-F1
#
_entry.id   AF-A0A0Q5Z8N1-F1
#
_cell.length_a   1.000
_cell.length_b   1.000
_cell.length_c   1.000
_cell.angle_alpha   90.00
_cell.angle_beta   90.00
_cell.angle_gamma   90.00
#
_symmetry.space_group_name_H-M   'P 1'
#
loop_
_entity.id
_entity.type
_entity.pdbx_description
1 polymer ?
#
loop_
_entity_poly.entity_id
_entity_poly.type
_entity_poly.pdbx_seq_one_letter_code
_entity_poly.pdbx_strand_id
1 'polypeptide(L)'
;MHPNLPTLMLASLLAACAASPTPNYDARFGDAVRGARQAQTLNPQGVPAHQAGMDGKAAREATGRYHDSFKTPPPVVNVINIGGQLGGGR
;
A
#
# COMPACT_ATOMS: atom_id res chain seq x y z
N MET A 1 33.81 34.44 26.92
CA MET A 1 32.45 34.52 26.35
C MET A 1 31.48 34.40 27.52
N HIS A 2 31.03 35.52 28.09
CA HIS A 2 30.10 35.50 29.21
C HIS A 2 28.68 35.33 28.66
N PRO A 3 27.90 34.34 29.11
CA PRO A 3 26.53 34.21 28.68
C PRO A 3 25.75 35.46 29.13
N ASN A 4 25.09 36.12 28.18
CA ASN A 4 24.33 37.32 28.46
C ASN A 4 23.12 36.95 29.35
N LEU A 5 23.03 37.57 30.52
CA LEU A 5 21.95 37.41 31.49
C LEU A 5 20.52 37.37 30.88
N PRO A 6 20.17 38.23 29.90
CA PRO A 6 18.84 38.15 29.26
C PRO A 6 18.62 36.85 28.46
N THR A 7 19.66 36.27 27.87
CA THR A 7 19.58 35.03 27.11
C THR A 7 19.34 33.84 28.02
N LEU A 8 19.93 33.85 29.22
CA LEU A 8 19.71 32.83 30.25
C LEU A 8 18.27 32.88 30.81
N MET A 9 17.76 34.09 31.07
CA MET A 9 16.38 34.31 31.50
C MET A 9 15.39 33.82 30.45
N LEU A 10 15.58 34.20 29.19
CA LEU A 10 14.70 33.76 28.10
C LEU A 10 14.70 32.22 27.92
N ALA A 11 15.87 31.58 28.03
CA ALA A 11 15.98 30.13 27.98
C ALA A 11 15.26 29.44 29.15
N SER A 12 15.33 30.02 30.36
CA SER A 12 14.64 29.47 31.54
C SER A 12 13.11 29.57 31.45
N LEU A 13 12.58 30.67 30.88
CA LEU A 13 11.14 30.80 30.62
C LEU A 13 10.66 29.81 29.56
N LEU A 14 11.45 29.57 28.51
CA LEU A 14 11.11 28.59 27.48
C LEU A 14 11.14 27.15 28.04
N ALA A 15 12.12 26.84 28.88
CA ALA A 15 12.24 25.55 29.56
C ALA A 15 11.09 25.32 30.55
N ALA A 16 10.55 26.37 31.19
CA ALA A 16 9.41 26.26 32.10
C ALA A 16 8.13 25.78 31.40
N CYS A 17 7.92 26.14 30.13
CA CYS A 17 6.81 25.61 29.33
C CYS A 17 6.96 24.12 28.97
N ALA A 18 8.20 23.62 28.92
CA ALA A 18 8.52 22.20 28.69
C ALA A 18 8.77 21.41 29.99
N ALA A 19 8.58 22.04 31.16
CA ALA A 19 8.90 21.45 32.46
C ALA A 19 7.95 20.31 32.86
N SER A 20 6.78 20.22 32.24
CA SER A 20 5.90 19.06 32.38
C SER A 20 6.29 18.03 31.32
N PRO A 21 7.04 16.97 31.68
CA PRO A 21 7.28 15.87 30.75
C PRO A 21 5.93 15.34 30.26
N THR A 22 5.87 14.97 28.99
CA THR A 22 4.69 14.36 28.37
C THR A 22 4.93 12.86 28.24
N PRO A 23 5.02 12.08 29.34
CA PRO A 23 5.53 10.72 29.33
C PRO A 23 4.74 9.81 28.39
N ASN A 24 3.43 10.04 28.24
CA ASN A 24 2.59 9.28 27.32
C ASN A 24 2.82 9.62 25.85
N TYR A 25 3.18 10.86 25.52
CA TYR A 25 3.42 11.29 24.14
C TYR A 25 4.85 11.00 23.72
N ASP A 26 5.82 11.28 24.60
CA ASP A 26 7.25 11.09 24.35
C ASP A 26 7.56 9.59 24.17
N ALA A 27 6.94 8.73 24.98
CA ALA A 27 7.10 7.27 24.87
C ALA A 27 6.54 6.70 23.55
N ARG A 28 5.54 7.38 22.96
CA ARG A 28 4.81 6.92 21.76
C ARG A 28 5.25 7.64 20.49
N PHE A 29 6.23 8.54 20.60
CA PHE A 29 6.72 9.31 19.45
C PHE A 29 7.23 8.36 18.35
N GLY A 30 6.62 8.47 17.17
CA GLY A 30 6.93 7.64 16.01
C GLY A 30 6.21 6.29 15.92
N ASP A 31 5.30 5.95 16.86
CA ASP A 31 4.53 4.69 16.81
C ASP A 31 3.76 4.56 15.50
N ALA A 32 3.10 5.64 15.06
CA ALA A 32 2.35 5.66 13.81
C ALA A 32 3.23 5.37 12.58
N VAL A 33 4.44 5.93 12.54
CA VAL A 33 5.39 5.72 11.43
C VAL A 33 5.94 4.29 11.46
N ARG A 34 6.26 3.76 12.66
CA ARG A 34 6.69 2.36 12.82
C ARG A 34 5.59 1.39 12.40
N GLY A 35 4.34 1.66 12.77
CA GLY A 35 3.17 0.88 12.37
C GLY A 35 2.94 0.93 10.86
N ALA A 36 2.97 2.12 10.25
CA ALA A 36 2.85 2.29 8.80
C ALA A 36 3.96 1.54 8.06
N ARG A 37 5.21 1.66 8.53
CA ARG A 37 6.34 0.92 7.96
C ARG A 37 6.14 -0.58 8.05
N GLN A 38 5.67 -1.11 9.17
CA GLN A 38 5.37 -2.54 9.32
C GLN A 38 4.29 -3.00 8.35
N ALA A 39 3.21 -2.22 8.20
CA ALA A 39 2.13 -2.52 7.27
C ALA A 39 2.56 -2.46 5.79
N GLN A 40 3.54 -1.62 5.45
CA GLN A 40 4.08 -1.46 4.09
C GLN A 40 5.23 -2.41 3.77
N THR A 41 5.82 -3.07 4.77
CA THR A 41 6.95 -3.97 4.56
C THR A 41 6.43 -5.33 4.13
N LEU A 42 6.55 -5.64 2.83
CA LEU A 42 6.06 -6.90 2.25
C LEU A 42 6.77 -8.15 2.80
N ASN A 43 8.09 -8.06 3.03
CA ASN A 43 8.91 -9.19 3.48
C ASN A 43 9.85 -8.76 4.60
N PRO A 44 9.37 -8.66 5.85
CA PRO A 44 10.18 -8.16 6.98
C PRO A 44 11.34 -9.10 7.36
N GLN A 45 11.26 -10.39 7.01
CA GLN A 45 12.29 -11.40 7.27
C GLN A 45 13.23 -11.64 6.07
N GLY A 46 13.10 -10.83 5.01
CA GLY A 46 13.81 -11.04 3.74
C GLY A 46 13.06 -11.98 2.78
N VAL A 47 13.43 -11.91 1.49
CA VAL A 47 12.87 -12.80 0.46
C VAL A 47 13.72 -14.07 0.34
N PRO A 48 13.11 -15.26 0.19
CA PRO A 48 13.85 -16.48 -0.11
C PRO A 48 14.55 -16.37 -1.47
N ALA A 49 15.69 -17.05 -1.62
CA ALA A 49 16.55 -16.98 -2.82
C ALA A 49 15.84 -17.42 -4.11
N HIS A 50 14.84 -18.29 -4.00
CA HIS A 50 14.01 -18.70 -5.14
C HIS A 50 12.61 -18.12 -4.98
N GLN A 51 12.32 -17.07 -5.75
CA GLN A 51 10.96 -16.57 -5.90
C GLN A 51 10.23 -17.44 -6.93
N ALA A 52 8.99 -17.82 -6.65
CA ALA A 52 8.06 -18.37 -7.64
C ALA A 52 7.61 -17.24 -8.58
N GLY A 53 8.55 -16.73 -9.38
CA GLY A 53 8.32 -15.75 -10.42
C GLY A 53 8.13 -16.43 -11.77
N MET A 54 7.52 -15.71 -12.70
CA MET A 54 7.48 -16.11 -14.11
C MET A 54 8.87 -15.96 -14.74
N ASP A 55 9.31 -16.94 -15.53
CA ASP A 55 10.54 -16.80 -16.30
C ASP A 55 10.37 -15.77 -17.43
N GLY A 56 11.48 -15.23 -17.94
CA GLY A 56 11.44 -14.17 -18.95
C GLY A 56 10.76 -14.56 -20.26
N LYS A 57 10.83 -15.84 -20.65
CA LYS A 57 10.18 -16.33 -21.87
C LYS A 57 8.67 -16.44 -21.65
N ALA A 58 8.24 -17.02 -20.54
CA ALA A 58 6.86 -17.06 -20.11
C ALA A 58 6.26 -15.65 -19.99
N ALA A 59 7.03 -14.68 -19.48
CA ALA A 59 6.61 -13.27 -19.39
C ALA A 59 6.41 -12.61 -20.76
N ARG A 60 7.34 -12.84 -21.68
CA ARG A 60 7.21 -12.35 -23.06
C ARG A 60 5.98 -12.93 -23.75
N GLU A 61 5.78 -14.24 -23.65
CA GLU A 61 4.65 -14.94 -24.27
C GLU A 61 3.30 -14.56 -23.64
N ALA A 62 3.26 -14.33 -22.33
CA ALA A 62 2.06 -13.86 -21.64
C ALA A 62 1.67 -12.46 -22.12
N THR A 63 2.65 -11.55 -22.21
CA THR A 63 2.43 -10.18 -22.71
C THR A 63 1.97 -10.18 -24.17
N GLY A 64 2.60 -11.02 -25.00
CA GLY A 64 2.23 -11.19 -26.41
C GLY A 64 0.79 -11.67 -26.57
N ARG A 65 0.41 -12.74 -25.87
CA ARG A 65 -0.96 -13.27 -25.90
C ARG A 65 -2.00 -12.29 -25.39
N TYR A 66 -1.67 -11.53 -24.33
CA TYR A 66 -2.55 -10.47 -23.84
C TYR A 66 -2.83 -9.45 -24.95
N HIS A 67 -1.77 -8.93 -25.59
CA HIS A 67 -1.91 -7.97 -26.68
C HIS A 67 -2.67 -8.55 -27.90
N ASP A 68 -2.39 -9.81 -28.27
CA ASP A 68 -3.05 -10.46 -29.40
C ASP A 68 -4.54 -10.73 -29.14
N SER A 69 -4.97 -10.90 -27.88
CA SER A 69 -6.39 -11.07 -27.54
C SER A 69 -7.25 -9.87 -27.95
N PHE A 70 -6.67 -8.67 -28.04
CA PHE A 70 -7.37 -7.47 -28.49
C PHE A 70 -7.44 -7.34 -30.03
N LYS A 71 -6.61 -8.09 -30.77
CA LYS A 71 -6.65 -8.13 -32.23
C LYS A 71 -7.75 -9.04 -32.74
N THR A 72 -8.15 -10.03 -31.96
CA THR A 72 -9.25 -10.94 -32.28
C THR A 72 -10.30 -10.85 -31.19
N PRO A 73 -11.22 -9.86 -31.28
CA PRO A 73 -12.34 -9.78 -30.36
C PRO A 73 -13.03 -11.15 -30.29
N PRO A 74 -13.31 -11.69 -29.09
CA PRO A 74 -14.08 -12.91 -28.96
C PRO A 74 -15.36 -12.78 -29.77
N PRO A 75 -15.74 -13.79 -30.58
CA PRO A 75 -16.97 -13.73 -31.33
C PRO A 75 -18.12 -13.42 -30.37
N VAL A 76 -18.96 -12.45 -30.75
CA VAL A 76 -20.09 -12.03 -29.93
C VAL A 76 -21.00 -13.24 -29.78
N VAL A 77 -20.97 -13.88 -28.62
CA VAL A 77 -21.86 -14.99 -28.32
C VAL A 77 -23.23 -14.36 -28.05
N ASN A 78 -24.05 -14.27 -29.10
CA ASN A 78 -25.44 -13.89 -28.96
C ASN A 78 -26.16 -15.03 -28.24
N VAL A 79 -26.22 -14.95 -26.91
CA VAL A 79 -27.06 -15.82 -26.10
C VAL A 79 -28.50 -15.37 -26.31
N ILE A 80 -29.18 -15.97 -27.29
CA ILE A 80 -30.63 -15.82 -27.44
C ILE A 80 -31.27 -16.74 -26.40
N ASN A 81 -31.59 -16.20 -25.21
CA ASN A 81 -32.51 -16.85 -24.30
C ASN A 81 -33.95 -16.71 -24.85
N ILE A 82 -34.31 -17.48 -25.89
CA ILE A 82 -35.73 -17.73 -26.16
C ILE A 82 -36.18 -18.72 -25.10
N GLY A 83 -36.93 -18.23 -24.11
CA GLY A 83 -37.60 -19.04 -23.12
C GLY A 83 -38.26 -20.24 -23.79
N GLY A 84 -37.96 -21.42 -23.25
CA GLY A 84 -38.41 -22.70 -23.78
C GLY A 84 -39.87 -22.70 -24.19
N GLN A 85 -40.12 -23.23 -25.38
CA GLN A 85 -41.42 -23.72 -25.81
C GLN A 85 -42.16 -24.37 -24.64
N LEU A 86 -43.39 -23.88 -24.34
CA LEU A 86 -44.56 -24.63 -23.86
C LEU A 86 -45.64 -23.63 -23.37
N GLY A 87 -46.44 -23.12 -24.31
CA GLY A 87 -47.71 -22.45 -24.05
C GLY A 87 -48.69 -22.92 -25.12
N GLY A 88 -49.56 -23.86 -24.74
CA GLY A 88 -50.29 -24.77 -25.62
C GLY A 88 -51.14 -24.10 -26.70
N GLY A 89 -51.15 -24.72 -27.88
CA GLY A 89 -52.21 -24.51 -28.85
C GLY A 89 -53.53 -25.03 -28.27
N ARG A 90 -54.44 -24.10 -28.01
CA ARG A 90 -55.90 -24.17 -28.16
C ARG A 90 -56.48 -22.80 -27.86
#